data_AF-K9YPU7-F1
#
_entry.id   AF-K9YPU7-F1
#
_cell.length_a   1.000
_cell.length_b   1.000
_cell.length_c   1.000
_cell.angle_alpha   90.00
_cell.angle_beta   90.00
_cell.angle_gamma   90.00
#
_symmetry.space_group_name_H-M   'P 1'
#
loop_
_entity.id
_entity.type
_entity.pdbx_description
1 polymer ?
#
loop_
_entity_poly.entity_id
_entity_poly.type
_entity_poly.pdbx_seq_one_letter_code
_entity_poly.pdbx_strand_id
1 'polypeptide(L)' 'MLAKLTSKNQLTLPKRITNQIGAVEYFDIKVENGQIILTPVKIQRTDEVRAKLAQLDITEEDIANAISWARKGKNEEA' A
#
# COMPACT_ATOMS: atom_id res chain seq x y z
N MET A 1 9.27 -19.22 -20.70
CA MET A 1 9.74 -17.88 -21.13
C MET A 1 10.93 -17.51 -20.27
N LEU A 2 11.95 -16.85 -20.83
CA LEU A 2 13.15 -16.41 -20.11
C LEU A 2 13.14 -14.88 -20.02
N ALA A 3 13.45 -14.35 -18.83
CA ALA A 3 13.65 -12.92 -18.61
C ALA A 3 15.15 -12.61 -18.63
N LYS A 4 15.53 -11.43 -19.15
CA LYS A 4 16.92 -10.97 -19.17
C LYS A 4 17.16 -10.01 -18.02
N LEU A 5 18.34 -10.13 -17.39
CA LEU A 5 18.87 -9.13 -16.49
C LEU A 5 19.44 -7.94 -17.29
N THR A 6 18.99 -6.72 -17.01
CA THR A 6 19.53 -5.51 -17.67
C THR A 6 20.82 -5.05 -16.99
N SER A 7 21.51 -4.08 -17.60
CA SER A 7 22.75 -3.49 -17.08
C SER A 7 22.62 -2.80 -15.71
N LYS A 8 21.39 -2.54 -15.26
CA LYS A 8 21.10 -1.95 -13.93
C LYS A 8 20.63 -3.01 -12.92
N ASN A 9 20.90 -4.29 -13.17
CA ASN A 9 20.36 -5.41 -12.39
C ASN A 9 18.82 -5.43 -12.35
N GLN A 10 18.16 -4.93 -13.39
CA GLN A 10 16.71 -4.97 -13.49
C GLN A 10 16.27 -6.31 -14.08
N LEU A 11 15.29 -6.95 -13.45
CA LEU A 11 14.62 -8.13 -14.00
C LEU A 11 13.33 -7.71 -14.72
N THR A 12 13.24 -7.98 -16.02
CA THR A 12 12.04 -7.66 -16.80
C THR A 12 11.11 -8.86 -16.90
N LEU A 13 9.91 -8.75 -16.33
CA LEU A 13 8.90 -9.81 -16.39
C LEU A 13 7.96 -9.63 -17.61
N PRO A 14 7.57 -10.72 -18.30
CA PRO A 14 6.58 -10.64 -19.37
C PRO A 14 5.22 -10.16 -18.85
N LYS A 15 4.58 -9.23 -19.58
CA LYS A 15 3.25 -8.69 -19.23
C LYS A 15 2.18 -9.77 -18.98
N ARG A 16 2.27 -10.89 -19.70
CA ARG A 16 1.34 -12.02 -19.52
C ARG A 16 1.39 -12.60 -18.10
N ILE A 17 2.56 -12.63 -17.47
CA ILE A 17 2.74 -13.14 -16.11
C ILE A 17 2.26 -12.10 -15.10
N THR A 18 2.68 -10.84 -15.23
CA THR A 18 2.28 -9.78 -14.30
C THR A 18 0.76 -9.58 -14.28
N ASN A 19 0.08 -9.73 -15.42
CA ASN A 19 -1.38 -9.61 -15.48
C ASN A 19 -2.13 -10.71 -14.71
N GLN A 20 -1.56 -11.91 -14.56
CA GLN A 20 -2.19 -13.00 -13.80
C GLN A 20 -2.22 -12.71 -12.30
N ILE A 21 -1.26 -11.94 -11.81
CA ILE A 21 -1.10 -11.59 -10.40
C ILE A 21 -1.83 -10.28 -10.02
N GLY A 22 -2.40 -9.57 -11.02
CA GLY A 22 -3.14 -8.34 -10.85
C GLY A 22 -2.27 -7.07 -10.84
N ALA A 23 -2.86 -5.94 -10.44
CA ALA A 23 -2.13 -4.69 -10.28
C ALA A 23 -1.27 -4.74 -9.02
N VAL A 24 0.04 -4.83 -9.21
CA VAL A 24 1.04 -4.93 -8.14
C VAL A 24 2.06 -3.81 -8.32
N GLU A 25 2.23 -2.98 -7.29
CA GLU A 25 3.23 -1.91 -7.29
C GLU A 25 4.57 -2.36 -6.70
N TYR A 26 4.54 -3.28 -5.73
CA TYR A 26 5.70 -3.74 -4.99
C TYR A 26 5.71 -5.26 -4.81
N PHE A 27 6.91 -5.82 -4.79
CA PHE A 27 7.14 -7.22 -4.48
C PHE A 27 8.08 -7.33 -3.30
N ASP A 28 7.74 -8.19 -2.35
CA ASP A 28 8.72 -8.74 -1.43
C ASP A 28 9.60 -9.74 -2.18
N ILE A 29 10.90 -9.70 -1.91
CA ILE A 29 11.92 -10.45 -2.66
C ILE A 29 12.71 -11.31 -1.69
N LYS A 30 12.63 -12.63 -1.88
CA LYS A 30 13.45 -13.59 -1.13
C LYS A 30 14.15 -14.58 -2.05
N VAL A 31 15.27 -15.12 -1.59
CA VAL A 31 15.97 -16.22 -2.25
C VAL A 31 15.74 -17.49 -1.47
N GLU A 32 15.20 -18.51 -2.12
CA GLU A 32 14.92 -19.80 -1.51
C GLU A 32 15.34 -20.91 -2.47
N ASN A 33 16.23 -21.81 -2.05
CA ASN A 33 16.72 -22.94 -2.86
C ASN A 33 17.26 -22.51 -4.25
N GLY A 34 17.95 -21.37 -4.32
CA GLY A 34 18.49 -20.81 -5.57
C GLY A 34 17.44 -20.17 -6.49
N GLN A 35 16.20 -20.03 -6.03
CA GLN A 35 15.12 -19.37 -6.75
C GLN A 35 14.84 -17.99 -6.15
N ILE A 36 14.57 -17.00 -7.00
CA ILE A 36 14.05 -15.70 -6.58
C ILE A 36 12.53 -15.81 -6.51
N ILE A 37 11.97 -15.64 -5.32
CA ILE A 37 10.53 -15.61 -5.09
C ILE A 37 10.11 -14.15 -4.99
N LEU A 38 9.16 -13.77 -5.85
CA LEU A 38 8.56 -12.45 -5.91
C LEU A 38 7.14 -12.56 -5.38
N THR A 39 6.88 -12.05 -4.18
CA THR A 39 5.56 -12.07 -3.57
C THR A 39 4.92 -10.68 -3.69
N PRO A 40 3.79 -10.54 -4.40
CA PRO A 40 3.07 -9.27 -4.46
C PRO A 40 2.72 -8.78 -3.06
N VAL A 41 3.08 -7.54 -2.77
CA VAL A 41 2.68 -6.88 -1.52
C VAL A 41 1.96 -5.59 -1.84
N LYS A 42 0.88 -5.33 -1.10
CA LYS A 42 0.26 -4.02 -1.07
C LYS A 42 0.97 -3.22 0.01
N ILE A 43 1.67 -2.15 -0.38
CA ILE A 43 2.12 -1.17 0.60
C ILE A 43 0.86 -0.44 1.07
N GLN A 44 0.34 -0.85 2.22
CA GLN A 44 -0.76 -0.14 2.86
C GLN A 44 -0.18 1.13 3.46
N ARG A 45 -0.30 2.25 2.73
CA ARG A 45 -0.07 3.59 3.28
C ARG A 45 -0.98 3.91 4.47
N THR A 46 -1.98 3.08 4.76
CA THR A 46 -2.84 3.18 5.94
C THR A 46 -2.03 3.12 7.23
N ASP A 47 -0.98 2.29 7.30
CA ASP A 47 -0.12 2.23 8.49
C ASP A 47 0.73 3.50 8.64
N GLU A 48 1.22 4.06 7.53
CA GLU A 48 1.91 5.36 7.52
C GLU A 48 0.97 6.50 7.93
N VAL A 49 -0.28 6.46 7.47
CA VAL A 49 -1.31 7.42 7.86
C VAL A 49 -1.64 7.28 9.35
N ARG A 50 -1.83 6.07 9.86
CA ARG A 50 -2.07 5.82 11.29
C ARG A 50 -0.89 6.23 12.16
N ALA A 51 0.34 5.93 11.73
CA ALA A 51 1.55 6.37 12.41
C ALA A 51 1.68 7.89 12.44
N LYS A 52 1.32 8.57 11.33
CA LYS A 52 1.33 10.04 11.26
C LYS A 52 0.22 10.66 12.11
N LEU A 53 -0.96 10.05 12.17
CA LEU A 53 -2.04 10.47 13.08
C LEU A 53 -1.62 10.33 14.55
N ALA A 54 -0.97 9.21 14.91
CA ALA A 54 -0.44 9.00 16.26
C ALA A 54 0.68 9.99 16.62
N GLN A 55 1.55 10.36 15.66
CA GLN A 55 2.57 11.41 15.87
C GLN A 55 1.97 12.81 16.11
N LEU A 56 0.78 13.06 15.57
CA LEU A 56 0.03 14.30 15.76
C LEU A 56 -0.86 14.26 17.02
N ASP A 57 -0.76 13.19 17.81
CA ASP A 57 -1.57 12.91 19.00
C ASP A 57 -3.09 12.89 18.70
N ILE A 58 -3.45 12.59 17.45
CA ILE A 58 -4.84 12.47 17.01
C ILE A 58 -5.34 11.08 17.38
N THR A 59 -6.29 11.05 18.29
CA THR A 59 -6.88 9.83 18.84
C THR A 59 -8.18 9.46 18.14
N GLU A 60 -8.71 8.26 18.42
CA GLU A 60 -10.05 7.87 17.95
C GLU A 60 -11.15 8.80 18.48
N GLU A 61 -10.93 9.42 19.65
CA GLU A 61 -11.85 10.39 20.25
C GLU A 61 -11.87 11.69 19.45
N ASP A 62 -10.72 12.18 18.97
CA ASP A 62 -10.63 13.36 18.10
C ASP A 62 -11.37 13.14 16.78
N ILE A 63 -11.29 11.93 16.23
CA ILE A 63 -12.02 11.54 15.03
C ILE A 63 -13.54 11.53 15.31
N ALA A 64 -13.97 10.96 16.43
CA ALA A 64 -15.38 10.94 16.83
C ALA A 64 -15.93 12.37 17.03
N ASN A 65 -15.15 13.24 17.66
CA ASN A 65 -15.49 14.65 17.88
C ASN A 65 -15.59 15.41 16.56
N ALA A 66 -14.65 15.21 15.63
CA ALA A 66 -14.68 15.83 14.30
C ALA A 66 -15.90 15.37 13.48
N ILE A 67 -16.27 14.08 13.54
CA ILE A 67 -17.47 13.55 12.88
C ILE A 67 -18.75 14.15 13.50
N SER A 68 -18.80 14.24 14.83
CA SER A 68 -19.93 14.83 15.54
C SER A 68 -20.12 16.30 15.17
N TRP A 69 -19.03 17.07 15.16
CA TRP A 69 -19.03 18.48 14.73
C TRP A 69 -19.49 18.64 13.28
N ALA A 70 -18.93 17.87 12.34
CA ALA A 70 -19.31 17.93 10.93
C ALA A 70 -20.79 17.57 10.69
N ARG A 71 -21.36 16.65 11.47
CA ARG A 71 -22.79 16.29 11.38
C ARG A 71 -23.70 17.33 12.00
N LYS A 72 -23.24 18.04 13.05
CA LYS A 72 -24.00 19.11 13.68
C LYS A 72 -24.16 20.31 12.75
N GLY A 73 -23.11 20.69 12.02
CA GLY A 73 -23.18 21.78 11.04
C GLY A 73 -24.18 21.53 9.89
N LYS A 74 -24.39 20.27 9.51
CA LYS A 74 -25.40 19.89 8.50
C LYS A 74 -26.86 20.02 8.99
N ASN A 75 -27.07 20.04 10.31
CA ASN A 75 -28.40 20.17 10.92
C ASN A 75 -28.79 21.61 11.29
N GLU A 76 -27.84 22.57 11.24
CA GLU A 76 -28.12 23.99 11.51
C GLU A 76 -28.46 24.80 10.24
N GLU A 77 -28.24 24.23 9.04
CA GLU A 77 -28.58 24.84 7.73
C GLU A 77 -29.88 24.30 7.09
N ALA A 78 -30.71 23.53 7.82
CA ALA A 78 -31.96 22.94 7.33
C ALA A 78 -33.21 23.52 8.02
#